data_AF-A0A526TF11-F1
#
_entry.id   AF-A0A526TF11-F1
#
_cell.length_a   1.000
_cell.length_b   1.000
_cell.length_c   1.000
_cell.angle_alpha   90.00
_cell.angle_beta   90.00
_cell.angle_gamma   90.00
#
_symmetry.space_group_name_H-M   'P 1'
#
loop_
_entity.id
_entity.type
_entity.pdbx_description
1 polymer ?
#
loop_
_entity_poly.entity_id
_entity_poly.type
_entity_poly.pdbx_seq_one_letter_code
_entity_poly.pdbx_strand_id
1 'polypeptide(L)'
;VSNLTVQLPSALWLQSLAAPDIADMRQVLVHYAFLPRLAVSLLCGAALGLAGTVLQQVLRNPLASPETVGVSAGAYLALALATLLSPSLLAFGREWVALGGAFVALAAVIALSWH
;
A
#
# COMPACT_ATOMS: atom_id res chain seq x y z
N VAL A 1 3.77 -13.64 17.43
CA VAL A 1 4.51 -14.62 16.58
C VAL A 1 4.52 -16.05 17.15
N SER A 2 4.25 -16.27 18.44
CA SER A 2 4.27 -17.59 19.09
C SER A 2 3.09 -18.54 18.79
N ASN A 3 2.10 -18.14 17.98
CA ASN A 3 0.88 -18.93 17.73
C ASN A 3 0.84 -19.59 16.33
N LEU A 4 1.87 -19.40 15.50
CA LEU A 4 1.88 -19.90 14.11
C LEU A 4 2.37 -21.35 13.99
N THR A 5 3.18 -21.82 14.94
CA THR A 5 3.73 -23.18 14.98
C THR A 5 2.73 -24.23 15.47
N VAL A 6 1.70 -23.82 16.22
CA VAL A 6 0.60 -24.70 16.67
C VAL A 6 -0.38 -24.99 15.53
N GLN A 7 -0.39 -24.17 14.48
CA GLN A 7 -1.42 -24.19 13.47
C GLN A 7 -1.01 -24.85 12.15
N LEU A 8 0.27 -24.79 11.75
CA LEU A 8 0.79 -25.41 10.53
C LEU A 8 2.23 -25.92 10.75
N PRO A 9 2.51 -27.24 10.59
CA PRO A 9 3.86 -27.79 10.62
C PRO A 9 4.77 -27.06 9.63
N SER A 10 5.99 -26.68 10.05
CA SER A 10 6.97 -25.92 9.23
C SER A 10 7.34 -26.62 7.92
N ALA A 11 7.12 -27.94 7.83
CA ALA A 11 7.32 -28.74 6.63
C ALA A 11 6.28 -28.48 5.51
N LEU A 12 5.07 -27.98 5.85
CA LEU A 12 3.98 -27.74 4.90
C LEU A 12 3.93 -26.30 4.38
N TRP A 13 4.77 -25.40 4.90
CA TRP A 13 4.85 -23.99 4.45
C TRP A 13 5.31 -23.87 3.00
N LEU A 14 6.29 -24.67 2.58
CA LEU A 14 6.77 -24.67 1.19
C LEU A 14 5.75 -25.28 0.22
N GLN A 15 4.96 -26.26 0.68
CA GLN A 15 3.94 -26.91 -0.14
C GLN A 15 2.68 -26.05 -0.28
N SER A 16 2.25 -25.33 0.77
CA SER A 16 1.12 -24.39 0.69
C SER A 16 1.42 -23.15 -0.18
N LEU A 17 2.70 -22.83 -0.40
CA LEU A 17 3.12 -21.83 -1.39
C LEU A 17 2.96 -22.31 -2.83
N ALA A 18 3.11 -23.62 -3.10
CA ALA A 18 3.24 -24.16 -4.46
C ALA A 18 1.99 -24.91 -4.97
N ALA A 19 1.24 -25.60 -4.11
CA ALA A 19 0.03 -26.34 -4.47
C ALA A 19 -0.93 -26.45 -3.26
N PRO A 20 -1.89 -25.52 -3.09
CA PRO A 20 -2.87 -25.59 -2.02
C PRO A 20 -3.87 -26.74 -2.25
N ASP A 21 -4.10 -27.56 -1.23
CA ASP A 21 -5.19 -28.54 -1.21
C ASP A 21 -6.51 -27.80 -0.94
N ILE A 22 -7.46 -27.89 -1.90
CA ILE A 22 -8.73 -27.16 -1.88
C ILE A 22 -9.65 -27.69 -0.77
N ALA A 23 -9.41 -28.92 -0.28
CA ALA A 23 -10.17 -29.52 0.81
C ALA A 23 -9.88 -28.89 2.18
N ASP A 24 -8.73 -28.21 2.35
CA ASP A 24 -8.33 -27.61 3.61
C ASP A 24 -8.44 -26.08 3.56
N MET A 25 -9.52 -25.54 4.14
CA MET A 25 -9.83 -24.10 4.19
C MET A 25 -8.66 -23.25 4.73
N ARG A 26 -7.80 -23.82 5.60
CA ARG A 26 -6.65 -23.11 6.16
C ARG A 26 -5.57 -22.85 5.11
N GLN A 27 -5.31 -23.79 4.21
CA GLN A 27 -4.32 -23.59 3.13
C GLN A 27 -4.81 -22.56 2.11
N VAL A 28 -6.10 -22.59 1.76
CA VAL A 28 -6.73 -21.61 0.87
C VAL A 28 -6.62 -20.19 1.45
N LEU A 29 -6.92 -19.99 2.75
CA LEU A 29 -6.78 -18.69 3.40
C LEU A 29 -5.33 -18.19 3.43
N VAL A 30 -4.35 -19.07 3.72
CA VAL A 30 -2.94 -18.69 3.71
C VAL A 30 -2.51 -18.26 2.31
N HIS A 31 -2.91 -19.00 1.27
CA HIS A 31 -2.49 -18.76 -0.10
C HIS A 31 -3.15 -17.50 -0.69
N TYR A 32 -4.47 -17.35 -0.55
CA TYR A 32 -5.23 -16.28 -1.20
C TYR A 32 -5.36 -14.98 -0.39
N ALA A 33 -5.19 -15.02 0.94
CA ALA A 33 -5.31 -13.83 1.77
C ALA A 33 -3.99 -13.43 2.44
N PHE A 34 -3.25 -14.41 3.00
CA PHE A 34 -2.08 -14.11 3.83
C PHE A 34 -0.84 -13.81 2.99
N LEU A 35 -0.50 -14.67 2.02
CA LEU A 35 0.64 -14.46 1.11
C LEU A 35 0.58 -13.13 0.35
N PRO A 36 -0.51 -12.77 -0.36
CA PRO A 36 -0.57 -11.50 -1.07
C PRO A 36 -0.46 -10.31 -0.11
N ARG A 37 -1.08 -10.38 1.08
CA ARG A 37 -0.95 -9.32 2.09
C ARG A 37 0.48 -9.18 2.61
N LEU A 38 1.19 -10.27 2.85
CA LEU A 38 2.60 -10.24 3.25
C LEU A 38 3.47 -9.62 2.15
N ALA A 39 3.27 -10.03 0.90
CA ALA A 39 3.99 -9.49 -0.24
C ALA A 39 3.76 -7.97 -0.37
N VAL A 40 2.50 -7.53 -0.34
CA VAL A 40 2.16 -6.09 -0.41
C VAL A 40 2.76 -5.32 0.78
N SER A 41 2.71 -5.88 2.00
CA SER A 41 3.30 -5.23 3.19
C SER A 41 4.81 -5.01 3.04
N LEU A 42 5.54 -6.03 2.58
CA LEU A 42 6.98 -5.94 2.34
C LEU A 42 7.31 -4.94 1.23
N LEU A 43 6.58 -4.99 0.12
CA LEU A 43 6.76 -4.08 -1.01
C LEU A 43 6.45 -2.62 -0.61
N CYS A 44 5.34 -2.38 0.08
CA CYS A 44 4.99 -1.05 0.58
C CYS A 44 6.01 -0.55 1.60
N GLY A 45 6.47 -1.38 2.54
CA GLY A 45 7.49 -1.00 3.51
C GLY A 45 8.83 -0.65 2.86
N ALA A 46 9.27 -1.43 1.88
CA ALA A 46 10.47 -1.14 1.10
C ALA A 46 10.32 0.16 0.29
N ALA A 47 9.19 0.35 -0.40
CA ALA A 47 8.92 1.55 -1.19
C ALA A 47 8.86 2.82 -0.32
N LEU A 48 8.19 2.77 0.83
CA LEU A 48 8.13 3.89 1.78
C LEU A 48 9.48 4.19 2.40
N GLY A 49 10.26 3.16 2.75
CA GLY A 49 11.62 3.33 3.24
C GLY A 49 12.53 4.01 2.22
N LEU A 50 12.49 3.56 0.96
CA LEU A 50 13.23 4.18 -0.14
C LEU A 50 12.76 5.62 -0.39
N ALA A 51 11.46 5.88 -0.50
CA ALA A 51 10.93 7.22 -0.68
C ALA A 51 11.33 8.18 0.45
N GLY A 52 11.28 7.71 1.70
CA GLY A 52 11.74 8.47 2.86
C GLY A 52 13.23 8.80 2.80
N THR A 53 14.07 7.81 2.45
CA THR A 53 15.53 8.03 2.33
C THR A 53 15.88 9.04 1.23
N VAL A 54 15.22 8.95 0.07
CA VAL A 54 15.41 9.90 -1.05
C VAL A 54 15.00 11.30 -0.62
N LEU A 55 13.84 11.45 0.02
CA LEU A 55 13.37 12.75 0.48
C LEU A 55 14.29 13.35 1.54
N GLN A 56 14.72 12.56 2.52
CA GLN A 56 15.66 12.98 3.55
C GLN A 56 17.00 13.44 2.95
N GLN A 57 17.48 12.77 1.90
CA GLN A 57 18.68 13.17 1.16
C GLN A 57 18.50 14.47 0.38
N VAL A 58 17.39 14.64 -0.34
CA VAL A 58 17.10 15.85 -1.13
C VAL A 58 16.94 17.07 -0.22
N LEU A 59 16.17 16.94 0.87
CA LEU A 59 15.93 18.02 1.82
C LEU A 59 17.11 18.24 2.79
N ARG A 60 18.09 17.32 2.80
CA ARG A 60 19.18 17.26 3.80
C ARG A 60 18.67 17.38 5.24
N ASN A 61 17.46 16.87 5.49
CA ASN A 61 16.77 16.99 6.76
C ASN A 61 16.28 15.59 7.20
N PRO A 62 16.91 14.99 8.22
CA PRO A 62 16.54 13.65 8.70
C PRO A 62 15.15 13.61 9.37
N LEU A 63 14.52 14.76 9.64
CA LEU A 63 13.16 14.86 10.17
C LEU A 63 12.09 15.00 9.07
N ALA A 64 12.49 15.13 7.79
CA ALA A 64 11.53 15.21 6.69
C ALA A 64 10.86 13.85 6.46
N SER A 65 9.53 13.80 6.56
CA SER A 65 8.73 12.61 6.25
C SER A 65 8.04 12.76 4.88
N PRO A 66 7.95 11.68 4.08
CA PRO A 66 7.29 11.70 2.76
C PRO A 66 5.81 12.03 2.78
N GLU A 67 5.16 11.98 3.93
CA GLU A 67 3.77 12.45 4.08
C GLU A 67 3.64 13.97 3.91
N THR A 68 4.72 14.73 4.11
CA THR A 68 4.68 16.21 4.07
C THR A 68 4.61 16.80 2.65
N VAL A 69 4.82 16.00 1.60
CA VAL A 69 4.84 16.49 0.20
C VAL A 69 3.42 16.74 -0.35
N GLY A 70 2.37 16.47 0.42
CA GLY A 70 0.97 16.73 0.04
C GLY A 70 0.28 15.60 -0.73
N VAL A 71 1.00 14.49 -1.00
CA VAL A 71 0.49 13.29 -1.69
C VAL A 71 -0.70 12.67 -0.94
N SER A 72 -0.56 12.47 0.38
CA SER A 72 -1.63 11.90 1.22
C SER A 72 -2.85 12.83 1.27
N ALA A 73 -2.64 14.13 1.43
CA ALA A 73 -3.72 15.11 1.43
C ALA A 73 -4.49 15.14 0.09
N GLY A 74 -3.76 15.04 -1.04
CA GLY A 74 -4.36 14.94 -2.38
C GLY A 74 -5.20 13.68 -2.58
N ALA A 75 -4.72 12.53 -2.12
CA ALA A 75 -5.48 11.28 -2.18
C ALA A 75 -6.78 11.35 -1.38
N TYR A 76 -6.72 11.84 -0.13
CA TYR A 76 -7.90 11.99 0.72
C TYR A 76 -8.89 13.01 0.16
N LEU A 77 -8.40 14.13 -0.38
CA LEU A 77 -9.25 15.12 -1.03
C LEU A 77 -9.98 14.54 -2.23
N ALA A 78 -9.28 13.81 -3.11
CA ALA A 78 -9.91 13.17 -4.27
C ALA A 78 -10.95 12.12 -3.87
N LEU A 79 -10.66 11.31 -2.84
CA LEU A 79 -11.64 10.36 -2.31
C LEU A 79 -12.87 11.07 -1.71
N ALA A 80 -12.68 12.14 -0.96
CA ALA A 80 -13.77 12.93 -0.40
C ALA A 80 -14.63 13.56 -1.50
N LEU A 81 -14.00 14.16 -2.51
CA LEU A 81 -14.69 14.73 -3.67
C LEU A 81 -15.43 13.67 -4.49
N ALA A 82 -14.81 12.52 -4.74
CA ALA A 82 -15.48 11.41 -5.42
C ALA A 82 -16.68 10.91 -4.61
N THR A 83 -16.54 10.78 -3.29
CA THR A 83 -17.65 10.38 -2.41
C THR A 83 -18.82 11.36 -2.48
N LEU A 84 -18.52 12.67 -2.54
CA LEU A 84 -19.54 13.72 -2.46
C LEU A 84 -20.18 14.03 -3.82
N LEU A 85 -19.40 14.06 -4.91
CA LEU A 85 -19.88 14.46 -6.24
C LEU A 85 -20.28 13.27 -7.12
N SER A 86 -19.61 12.13 -7.01
CA SER A 86 -19.84 10.98 -7.90
C SER A 86 -19.35 9.67 -7.26
N PRO A 87 -20.14 9.09 -6.33
CA PRO A 87 -19.75 7.89 -5.61
C PRO A 87 -19.59 6.66 -6.52
N SER A 88 -20.14 6.69 -7.75
CA SER A 88 -19.94 5.65 -8.76
C SER A 88 -18.47 5.50 -9.19
N LEU A 89 -17.66 6.56 -9.11
CA LEU A 89 -16.21 6.47 -9.37
C LEU A 89 -15.51 5.54 -8.38
N LEU A 90 -15.98 5.48 -7.13
CA LEU A 90 -15.39 4.60 -6.11
C LEU A 90 -15.68 3.13 -6.39
N ALA A 91 -16.76 2.82 -7.11
CA ALA A 91 -17.10 1.46 -7.52
C ALA A 91 -16.20 0.92 -8.64
N PHE A 92 -15.67 1.80 -9.49
CA PHE A 92 -14.71 1.44 -10.55
C PHE A 92 -13.29 1.19 -10.04
N GLY A 93 -12.97 1.66 -8.84
CA GLY A 93 -11.69 1.42 -8.18
C GLY A 93 -11.26 2.63 -7.35
N ARG A 94 -11.49 2.56 -6.04
CA ARG A 94 -11.11 3.63 -5.11
C ARG A 94 -9.61 3.91 -5.19
N GLU A 95 -8.80 2.89 -5.47
CA GLU A 95 -7.35 3.00 -5.53
C GLU A 95 -6.91 3.95 -6.64
N TRP A 96 -7.58 3.91 -7.80
CA TRP A 96 -7.29 4.79 -8.93
C TRP A 96 -7.66 6.25 -8.65
N VAL A 97 -8.78 6.47 -7.97
CA VAL A 97 -9.20 7.82 -7.55
C VAL A 97 -8.19 8.40 -6.56
N ALA A 98 -7.79 7.61 -5.56
CA ALA A 98 -6.80 8.02 -4.57
C ALA A 98 -5.43 8.31 -5.22
N LEU A 99 -4.98 7.43 -6.13
CA LEU A 99 -3.73 7.58 -6.86
C LEU A 99 -3.74 8.84 -7.74
N GLY A 100 -4.84 9.08 -8.46
CA GLY A 100 -5.02 10.28 -9.27
C GLY A 100 -4.96 11.57 -8.45
N GLY A 101 -5.66 11.60 -7.30
CA GLY A 101 -5.61 12.73 -6.36
C GLY A 101 -4.22 13.00 -5.80
N ALA A 102 -3.52 11.94 -5.39
CA ALA A 102 -2.14 11.99 -4.94
C ALA A 102 -1.21 12.59 -6.01
N PHE A 103 -1.33 12.13 -7.26
CA PHE A 103 -0.50 12.59 -8.37
C PHE A 103 -0.76 14.05 -8.71
N VAL A 104 -2.04 14.47 -8.76
CA VAL A 104 -2.42 15.86 -9.02
C VAL A 104 -1.89 16.79 -7.94
N ALA A 105 -2.00 16.41 -6.67
CA ALA A 105 -1.46 17.21 -5.57
C ALA A 105 0.08 17.33 -5.64
N LEU A 106 0.77 16.22 -5.92
CA LEU A 106 2.22 16.24 -6.11
C LEU A 106 2.63 17.17 -7.26
N ALA A 107 1.95 17.06 -8.40
CA ALA A 107 2.19 17.91 -9.57
C ALA A 107 1.94 19.38 -9.26
N ALA A 108 0.88 19.70 -8.50
CA ALA A 108 0.58 21.06 -8.08
C ALA A 108 1.67 21.64 -7.17
N VAL A 109 2.16 20.85 -6.20
CA VAL A 109 3.26 21.27 -5.31
C VAL A 109 4.53 21.54 -6.12
N ILE A 110 4.88 20.66 -7.05
CA ILE A 110 6.05 20.86 -7.93
C ILE A 110 5.88 22.12 -8.78
N ALA A 111 4.71 22.32 -9.40
CA ALA A 111 4.43 23.50 -10.22
C ALA A 111 4.51 24.80 -9.42
N LEU A 112 4.00 24.82 -8.18
CA LEU A 112 4.09 25.95 -7.27
C LEU A 112 5.53 26.19 -6.79
N SER A 113 6.31 25.13 -6.56
CA SER A 113 7.71 25.27 -6.10
C SER A 113 8.66 25.82 -7.15
N TRP A 114 8.30 25.71 -8.43
CA TRP A 114 9.12 26.20 -9.55
C TRP A 114 8.92 27.71 -9.81
N HIS A 115 7.95 28.34 -9.14
CA HIS A 115 7.70 29.77 -9.15
C HIS A 115 8.20 30.43 -7.86
#